data_AF-A0A562IZR9-F1
#
_entry.id   AF-A0A562IZR9-F1
#
_cell.length_a   1.000
_cell.length_b   1.000
_cell.length_c   1.000
_cell.angle_alpha   90.00
_cell.angle_beta   90.00
_cell.angle_gamma   90.00
#
_symmetry.space_group_name_H-M   'P 1'
#
loop_
_entity.id
_entity.type
_entity.pdbx_description
1 polymer ?
#
loop_
_entity_poly.entity_id
_entity_poly.type
_entity_poly.pdbx_seq_one_letter_code
_entity_poly.pdbx_strand_id
1 'polypeptide(L)'
;EHGPSAFETSNRNSSYSKEFKLSVVEEYVIGNISIPDLAAKYNIDYSVVRTWINKWYNGIENNDYDPKGDVYTMKSRKTTFEERLEIVKYAIENDMCYKNAADKYTITYALVYKWTRAYIDKGPEALKYEKRGPKKKSEIDESNLTEIDRLKLELEKEKALRKRREFELEVLKKKEVFEKELRFRK
;
A
#
# COMPACT_ATOMS: atom_id res chain seq x y z
N GLU A 1 6.04 -15.81 -44.66
CA GLU A 1 6.45 -14.39 -44.71
C GLU A 1 5.45 -13.57 -43.92
N HIS A 2 5.89 -12.88 -42.86
CA HIS A 2 5.04 -11.97 -42.11
C HIS A 2 5.16 -10.58 -42.74
N GLY A 3 4.03 -10.02 -43.18
CA GLY A 3 3.97 -8.70 -43.82
C GLY A 3 4.05 -7.54 -42.82
N PRO A 4 3.54 -6.34 -43.16
CA PRO A 4 3.69 -5.12 -42.34
C PRO A 4 3.09 -5.22 -40.92
N SER A 5 2.21 -6.19 -40.65
CA SER A 5 1.65 -6.43 -39.31
C SER A 5 2.70 -6.88 -38.28
N ALA A 6 3.87 -7.37 -38.70
CA ALA A 6 4.99 -7.67 -37.79
C ALA A 6 5.55 -6.42 -37.09
N PHE A 7 5.27 -5.22 -37.62
CA PHE A 7 5.69 -3.94 -37.03
C PHE A 7 4.58 -3.25 -36.21
N GLU A 8 3.41 -3.89 -36.05
CA GLU A 8 2.33 -3.36 -35.23
C GLU A 8 2.65 -3.56 -33.73
N THR A 9 3.23 -2.54 -33.11
CA THR A 9 3.53 -2.58 -31.67
C THR A 9 2.30 -2.19 -30.84
N SER A 10 1.79 -3.11 -30.02
CA SER A 10 0.79 -2.82 -28.99
C SER A 10 1.46 -2.26 -27.73
N ASN A 11 0.89 -1.20 -27.15
CA ASN A 11 1.29 -0.67 -25.84
C ASN A 11 0.75 -1.48 -24.65
N ARG A 12 0.01 -2.56 -24.89
CA ARG A 12 -0.54 -3.44 -23.86
C ARG A 12 0.14 -4.80 -23.91
N ASN A 13 0.30 -5.42 -22.73
CA ASN A 13 0.81 -6.78 -22.62
C ASN A 13 -0.06 -7.77 -23.40
N SER A 14 0.57 -8.63 -24.20
CA SER A 14 -0.12 -9.76 -24.83
C SER A 14 -0.58 -10.76 -23.77
N SER A 15 -1.86 -11.12 -23.82
CA SER A 15 -2.45 -12.14 -22.96
C SER A 15 -2.68 -13.40 -23.78
N TYR A 16 -2.34 -14.55 -23.21
CA TYR A 16 -2.52 -15.87 -23.81
C TYR A 16 -3.20 -16.77 -22.78
N SER A 17 -4.18 -17.55 -23.24
CA SER A 17 -4.87 -18.51 -22.37
C SER A 17 -3.95 -19.69 -22.01
N LYS A 18 -4.21 -20.32 -20.88
CA LYS A 18 -3.55 -21.54 -20.42
C LYS A 18 -3.62 -22.62 -21.48
N GLU A 19 -4.81 -22.87 -22.01
CA GLU A 19 -5.04 -23.88 -23.06
C GLU A 19 -4.16 -23.64 -24.29
N PHE A 20 -4.06 -22.38 -24.72
CA PHE A 20 -3.21 -22.02 -25.86
C PHE A 20 -1.71 -22.18 -25.55
N LYS A 21 -1.26 -21.81 -24.35
CA LYS A 21 0.12 -22.04 -23.92
C LYS A 21 0.47 -23.52 -23.93
N LEU A 22 -0.46 -24.36 -23.48
CA LEU A 22 -0.30 -25.81 -23.43
C LEU A 22 -0.23 -26.41 -24.83
N SER A 23 -1.09 -26.01 -25.76
CA SER A 23 -1.05 -26.53 -27.13
C SER A 23 0.26 -26.20 -27.86
N VAL A 24 0.83 -25.00 -27.63
CA VAL A 24 2.15 -24.63 -28.16
C VAL A 24 3.27 -25.50 -27.57
N VAL A 25 3.21 -25.82 -26.27
CA VAL A 25 4.19 -26.69 -25.61
C VAL A 25 4.04 -28.15 -26.08
N GLU A 26 2.83 -28.65 -26.24
CA GLU A 26 2.57 -29.99 -26.77
C GLU A 26 3.14 -30.17 -28.17
N GLU A 27 2.93 -29.18 -29.06
CA GLU A 27 3.48 -29.21 -30.42
C GLU A 27 5.02 -29.24 -30.43
N TYR A 28 5.66 -28.54 -29.49
CA TYR A 28 7.11 -28.61 -29.27
C TYR A 28 7.56 -30.01 -28.80
N VAL A 29 6.84 -30.60 -27.83
CA VAL A 29 7.19 -31.90 -27.23
C VAL A 29 7.01 -33.06 -28.22
N ILE A 30 6.02 -32.99 -29.12
CA ILE A 30 5.81 -33.98 -30.19
C ILE A 30 6.99 -34.00 -31.19
N GLY A 31 7.89 -33.01 -31.15
CA GLY A 31 9.18 -33.03 -31.82
C GLY A 31 9.16 -32.53 -33.26
N ASN A 32 8.05 -31.93 -33.70
CA ASN A 32 7.85 -31.57 -35.11
C ASN A 32 8.24 -30.13 -35.47
N ILE A 33 8.47 -29.23 -34.49
CA ILE A 33 8.68 -27.80 -34.75
C ILE A 33 9.70 -27.19 -33.77
N SER A 34 10.63 -26.37 -34.27
CA SER A 34 11.60 -25.64 -33.44
C SER A 34 10.97 -24.42 -32.75
N ILE A 35 11.60 -23.87 -31.70
CA ILE A 35 11.10 -22.66 -31.02
C ILE A 35 10.96 -21.47 -31.98
N PRO A 36 11.94 -21.15 -32.86
CA PRO A 36 11.79 -20.10 -33.86
C PRO A 36 10.61 -20.33 -34.82
N ASP A 37 10.38 -21.58 -35.23
CA ASP A 37 9.29 -21.91 -36.13
C ASP A 37 7.92 -21.79 -35.44
N LEU A 38 7.81 -22.16 -34.15
CA LEU A 38 6.62 -21.93 -33.33
C LEU A 38 6.36 -20.43 -33.13
N ALA A 39 7.41 -19.66 -32.83
CA ALA A 39 7.35 -18.22 -32.68
C ALA A 39 6.81 -17.56 -33.96
N ALA A 40 7.32 -17.95 -35.13
CA ALA A 40 6.82 -17.49 -36.42
C ALA A 40 5.37 -17.96 -36.67
N LYS A 41 5.09 -19.25 -36.49
CA LYS A 41 3.76 -19.85 -36.73
C LYS A 41 2.65 -19.14 -35.98
N TYR A 42 2.88 -18.81 -34.71
CA TYR A 42 1.88 -18.18 -33.85
C TYR A 42 2.03 -16.65 -33.75
N ASN A 43 3.02 -16.06 -34.42
CA ASN A 43 3.38 -14.64 -34.31
C ASN A 43 3.60 -14.21 -32.84
N ILE A 44 4.39 -15.00 -32.12
CA ILE A 44 4.72 -14.81 -30.70
C ILE A 44 6.21 -14.61 -30.58
N ASP A 45 6.63 -13.76 -29.66
CA ASP A 45 8.05 -13.58 -29.39
C ASP A 45 8.73 -14.89 -28.94
N TYR A 46 9.92 -15.15 -29.48
CA TYR A 46 10.72 -16.34 -29.17
C TYR A 46 10.91 -16.54 -27.66
N SER A 47 11.14 -15.45 -26.91
CA SER A 47 11.37 -15.51 -25.46
C SER A 47 10.13 -15.97 -24.70
N VAL A 48 8.93 -15.65 -25.20
CA VAL A 48 7.65 -16.06 -24.60
C VAL A 48 7.46 -17.57 -24.76
N VAL A 49 7.65 -18.10 -25.97
CA VAL A 49 7.56 -19.55 -26.25
C VAL A 49 8.60 -20.32 -25.43
N ARG A 50 9.85 -19.85 -25.41
CA ARG A 50 10.92 -20.43 -24.58
C ARG A 50 10.55 -20.46 -23.10
N THR A 51 9.90 -19.40 -22.60
CA THR A 51 9.47 -19.34 -21.19
C THR A 51 8.40 -20.37 -20.87
N TRP A 52 7.42 -20.59 -21.76
CA TRP A 52 6.37 -21.60 -21.54
C TRP A 52 6.93 -23.02 -21.52
N ILE A 53 7.85 -23.33 -22.43
CA ILE A 53 8.55 -24.63 -22.50
C ILE A 53 9.41 -24.84 -21.25
N ASN A 54 10.17 -23.84 -20.83
CA ASN A 54 10.98 -23.92 -19.61
C ASN A 54 10.11 -24.15 -18.37
N LYS A 55 8.97 -23.47 -18.25
CA LYS A 55 8.03 -23.69 -17.14
C LYS A 55 7.54 -25.14 -17.10
N TRP A 56 7.14 -25.68 -18.25
CA TRP A 56 6.71 -27.07 -18.38
C TRP A 56 7.79 -28.07 -17.93
N TYR A 57 9.03 -27.94 -18.39
CA TYR A 57 10.12 -28.84 -17.98
C TYR A 57 10.47 -28.75 -16.49
N ASN A 58 10.24 -27.58 -15.87
CA ASN A 58 10.45 -27.39 -14.44
C ASN A 58 9.23 -27.76 -13.58
N GLY A 59 8.16 -28.32 -14.18
CA GLY A 59 6.91 -28.65 -13.47
C GLY A 59 6.12 -27.42 -12.99
N ILE A 60 6.41 -26.24 -13.55
CA ILE A 60 5.72 -24.98 -13.23
C ILE A 60 4.53 -24.83 -14.19
N GLU A 61 3.34 -24.59 -13.63
CA GLU A 61 2.13 -24.46 -14.42
C GLU A 61 2.09 -23.16 -15.25
N ASN A 62 1.66 -23.29 -16.52
CA ASN A 62 1.43 -22.15 -17.41
C ASN A 62 0.04 -21.54 -17.19
N ASN A 63 -0.11 -20.75 -16.13
CA ASN A 63 -1.39 -20.11 -15.79
C ASN A 63 -1.80 -18.99 -16.76
N ASP A 64 -3.10 -18.69 -16.78
CA ASP A 64 -3.66 -17.52 -17.45
C ASP A 64 -3.02 -16.21 -16.97
N TYR A 65 -3.05 -15.20 -17.84
CA TYR A 65 -2.56 -13.87 -17.46
C TYR A 65 -3.57 -13.19 -16.54
N ASP A 66 -3.29 -13.20 -15.23
CA ASP A 66 -4.05 -12.46 -14.22
C ASP A 66 -3.17 -11.44 -13.49
N PRO A 67 -3.14 -10.18 -13.97
CA PRO A 67 -2.36 -9.13 -13.34
C PRO A 67 -2.91 -8.68 -11.99
N LYS A 68 -4.15 -9.06 -11.60
CA LYS A 68 -4.89 -8.55 -10.42
C LYS A 68 -4.58 -7.08 -10.11
N GLY A 69 -4.77 -6.21 -11.09
CA GLY A 69 -4.40 -4.79 -11.00
C GLY A 69 -5.14 -4.04 -9.89
N ASP A 70 -6.38 -4.44 -9.62
CA ASP A 70 -7.26 -3.82 -8.61
C ASP A 70 -6.68 -3.86 -7.20
N VAL A 71 -5.80 -4.85 -6.94
CA VAL A 71 -5.13 -5.03 -5.65
C VAL A 71 -4.26 -3.82 -5.29
N TYR A 72 -3.78 -3.09 -6.29
CA TYR A 72 -2.97 -1.88 -6.12
C TYR A 72 -3.79 -0.59 -6.01
N THR A 73 -4.99 -0.55 -6.58
CA THR A 73 -5.81 0.66 -6.73
C THR A 73 -7.05 0.68 -5.83
N MET A 74 -7.40 -0.45 -5.19
CA MET A 74 -8.56 -0.54 -4.32
C MET A 74 -8.50 0.43 -3.12
N LYS A 75 -9.67 0.85 -2.65
CA LYS A 75 -9.78 1.74 -1.48
C LYS A 75 -9.57 0.95 -0.19
N SER A 76 -8.79 1.53 0.73
CA SER A 76 -8.64 0.98 2.08
C SER A 76 -9.95 1.02 2.86
N ARG A 77 -10.30 -0.09 3.52
CA ARG A 77 -11.35 -0.17 4.54
C ARG A 77 -10.78 -0.14 5.95
N LYS A 78 -11.65 -0.05 6.95
CA LYS A 78 -11.27 -0.21 8.36
C LYS A 78 -10.99 -1.70 8.64
N THR A 79 -9.92 -1.97 9.38
CA THR A 79 -9.52 -3.31 9.79
C THR A 79 -9.26 -3.38 11.29
N THR A 80 -9.54 -4.53 11.90
CA THR A 80 -9.25 -4.81 13.30
C THR A 80 -7.81 -5.29 13.49
N PHE A 81 -7.35 -5.37 14.74
CA PHE A 81 -6.02 -5.89 15.06
C PHE A 81 -5.88 -7.38 14.74
N GLU A 82 -6.88 -8.17 15.13
CA GLU A 82 -6.93 -9.62 14.88
C GLU A 82 -6.95 -9.93 13.39
N GLU A 83 -7.71 -9.18 12.61
CA GLU A 83 -7.74 -9.31 11.16
C GLU A 83 -6.38 -9.01 10.52
N ARG A 84 -5.68 -7.97 10.98
CA ARG A 84 -4.31 -7.69 10.50
C ARG A 84 -3.34 -8.82 10.82
N LEU A 85 -3.47 -9.44 12.00
CA LEU A 85 -2.66 -10.61 12.36
C LEU A 85 -2.95 -11.79 11.44
N GLU A 86 -4.22 -12.06 11.14
CA GLU A 86 -4.61 -13.13 10.23
C GLU A 86 -4.04 -12.91 8.83
N ILE A 87 -4.19 -11.71 8.28
CA ILE A 87 -3.68 -11.32 6.96
C ILE A 87 -2.16 -11.51 6.89
N VAL A 88 -1.44 -11.07 7.93
CA VAL A 88 0.02 -11.17 7.97
C VAL A 88 0.48 -12.62 8.06
N LYS A 89 -0.16 -13.43 8.91
CA LYS A 89 0.14 -14.88 9.00
C LYS A 89 -0.09 -15.57 7.66
N TYR A 90 -1.24 -15.31 7.04
CA TYR A 90 -1.56 -15.84 5.71
C TYR A 90 -0.50 -15.43 4.67
N ALA A 91 -0.06 -14.17 4.68
CA ALA A 91 0.98 -13.71 3.75
C ALA A 91 2.31 -14.45 3.96
N ILE A 92 2.72 -14.68 5.21
CA ILE A 92 3.95 -15.41 5.55
C ILE A 92 3.86 -16.89 5.13
N GLU A 93 2.72 -17.53 5.37
CA GLU A 93 2.46 -18.93 5.00
C GLU A 93 2.42 -19.14 3.48
N ASN A 94 2.06 -18.11 2.70
CA ASN A 94 1.97 -18.15 1.24
C ASN A 94 3.20 -17.50 0.57
N ASP A 95 4.40 -17.80 1.08
CA ASP A 95 5.69 -17.34 0.53
C ASP A 95 5.77 -15.82 0.29
N MET A 96 5.18 -15.05 1.21
CA MET A 96 5.16 -13.58 1.12
C MET A 96 4.41 -13.06 -0.12
N CYS A 97 3.47 -13.85 -0.66
CA CYS A 97 2.63 -13.44 -1.78
C CYS A 97 1.57 -12.41 -1.34
N TYR A 98 2.00 -11.16 -1.18
CA TYR A 98 1.13 -10.06 -0.75
C TYR A 98 -0.04 -9.82 -1.70
N LYS A 99 0.14 -10.10 -3.00
CA LYS A 99 -0.90 -9.94 -4.02
C LYS A 99 -2.08 -10.88 -3.76
N ASN A 100 -1.81 -12.15 -3.41
CA ASN A 100 -2.86 -13.11 -3.07
C ASN A 100 -3.54 -12.78 -1.75
N ALA A 101 -2.77 -12.36 -0.74
CA ALA A 101 -3.34 -11.92 0.54
C ALA A 101 -4.24 -10.69 0.38
N ALA A 102 -3.80 -9.72 -0.40
CA ALA A 102 -4.53 -8.49 -0.67
C ALA A 102 -5.84 -8.77 -1.43
N ASP A 103 -5.81 -9.64 -2.45
CA ASP A 103 -6.97 -10.13 -3.19
C ASP A 103 -7.97 -10.86 -2.26
N LYS A 104 -7.49 -11.85 -1.49
CA LYS A 104 -8.31 -12.68 -0.58
C LYS A 104 -9.03 -11.86 0.48
N TYR A 105 -8.34 -10.91 1.11
CA TYR A 105 -8.89 -10.14 2.23
C TYR A 105 -9.47 -8.78 1.81
N THR A 106 -9.50 -8.48 0.51
CA THR A 106 -9.93 -7.17 -0.05
C THR A 106 -9.23 -6.00 0.66
N ILE A 107 -7.90 -6.10 0.80
CA ILE A 107 -7.03 -5.07 1.40
C ILE A 107 -5.94 -4.67 0.43
N THR A 108 -5.73 -3.37 0.25
CA THR A 108 -4.68 -2.83 -0.64
C THR A 108 -3.32 -3.51 -0.43
N TYR A 109 -2.63 -3.86 -1.52
CA TYR A 109 -1.29 -4.46 -1.50
C TYR A 109 -0.34 -3.74 -0.54
N ALA A 110 -0.31 -2.41 -0.60
CA ALA A 110 0.58 -1.57 0.19
C ALA A 110 0.38 -1.74 1.71
N LEU A 111 -0.85 -2.02 2.15
CA LEU A 111 -1.16 -2.25 3.56
C LEU A 111 -0.69 -3.62 4.02
N VAL A 112 -0.96 -4.66 3.22
CA VAL A 112 -0.47 -6.01 3.51
C VAL A 112 1.05 -5.99 3.65
N TYR A 113 1.76 -5.43 2.66
CA TYR A 113 3.22 -5.27 2.71
C TYR A 113 3.69 -4.54 3.97
N LYS A 114 3.07 -3.39 4.28
CA LYS A 114 3.43 -2.59 5.45
C LYS A 114 3.22 -3.35 6.77
N TRP A 115 2.11 -4.05 6.91
CA TRP A 115 1.79 -4.83 8.11
C TRP A 115 2.72 -6.00 8.26
N THR A 116 2.96 -6.78 7.19
CA THR A 116 3.87 -7.92 7.25
C THR A 116 5.28 -7.50 7.63
N ARG A 117 5.78 -6.39 7.05
CA ARG A 117 7.10 -5.85 7.40
C ARG A 117 7.16 -5.38 8.85
N ALA A 118 6.15 -4.64 9.33
CA ALA A 118 6.08 -4.20 10.72
C ALA A 118 6.04 -5.37 11.70
N TYR A 119 5.35 -6.46 11.33
CA TYR A 119 5.28 -7.69 12.12
C TYR A 119 6.62 -8.41 12.20
N ILE A 120 7.36 -8.50 11.09
CA ILE A 120 8.70 -9.11 11.07
C ILE A 120 9.68 -8.29 11.92
N ASP A 121 9.63 -6.97 11.82
CA ASP A 121 10.59 -6.08 12.49
C ASP A 121 10.33 -5.96 14.00
N LYS A 122 9.06 -5.89 14.41
CA LYS A 122 8.66 -5.49 15.78
C LYS A 122 7.62 -6.42 16.42
N GLY A 123 7.26 -7.51 15.75
CA GLY A 123 6.29 -8.48 16.24
C GLY A 123 4.83 -8.02 16.15
N PRO A 124 3.89 -8.77 16.77
CA PRO A 124 2.46 -8.54 16.66
C PRO A 124 2.02 -7.16 17.17
N GLU A 125 2.67 -6.62 18.19
CA GLU A 125 2.34 -5.33 18.79
C GLU A 125 2.38 -4.17 17.79
N ALA A 126 3.23 -4.26 16.76
CA ALA A 126 3.36 -3.24 15.73
C ALA A 126 2.13 -3.10 14.82
N LEU A 127 1.21 -4.08 14.85
CA LEU A 127 -0.05 -4.02 14.10
C LEU A 127 -1.16 -3.27 14.84
N LYS A 128 -0.96 -2.93 16.12
CA LYS A 128 -1.92 -2.15 16.90
C LYS A 128 -2.06 -0.75 16.33
N TYR A 129 -3.24 -0.17 16.50
CA TYR A 129 -3.48 1.20 16.06
C TYR A 129 -2.67 2.18 16.91
N GLU A 130 -1.68 2.82 16.30
CA GLU A 130 -1.01 3.98 16.88
C GLU A 130 -1.73 5.27 16.50
N LYS A 131 -2.05 6.10 17.49
CA LYS A 131 -2.57 7.45 17.25
C LYS A 131 -1.52 8.24 16.46
N ARG A 132 -1.89 8.66 15.25
CA ARG A 132 -1.09 9.59 14.44
C ARG A 132 -1.38 11.04 14.86
N GLY A 133 -0.36 11.88 14.78
CA GLY A 133 -0.41 13.30 15.19
C GLY A 133 0.48 13.58 16.40
N PRO A 134 0.53 14.83 16.88
CA PRO A 134 1.29 15.18 18.07
C PRO A 134 0.86 14.26 19.21
N LYS A 135 1.78 13.42 19.68
CA LYS A 135 1.56 12.70 20.93
C LYS A 135 1.27 13.78 21.97
N LYS A 136 0.24 13.59 22.81
CA LYS A 136 0.13 14.41 24.02
C LYS A 136 1.52 14.35 24.65
N LYS A 137 2.14 15.50 25.01
CA LYS A 137 3.30 15.48 25.90
C LYS A 137 2.90 14.49 26.99
N SER A 138 3.58 13.35 27.08
CA SER A 138 3.27 12.34 28.08
C SER A 138 3.07 13.10 29.39
N GLU A 139 2.05 12.75 30.17
CA GLU A 139 1.93 13.25 31.54
C GLU A 139 3.32 13.14 32.12
N ILE A 140 3.97 14.30 32.27
CA ILE A 140 5.36 14.33 32.68
C ILE A 140 5.27 13.73 34.06
N ASP A 141 5.96 12.62 34.29
CA ASP A 141 5.91 11.95 35.58
C ASP A 141 6.49 12.93 36.61
N GLU A 142 5.59 13.66 37.28
CA GLU A 142 5.93 14.74 38.19
C GLU A 142 6.74 14.24 39.39
N SER A 143 6.76 12.92 39.60
CA SER A 143 7.55 12.26 40.65
C SER A 143 9.05 12.17 40.34
N ASN A 144 9.44 12.23 39.06
CA ASN A 144 10.83 12.07 38.60
C ASN A 144 11.46 13.38 38.08
N LEU A 145 10.74 14.52 38.19
CA LEU A 145 11.24 15.83 37.80
C LEU A 145 12.11 16.46 38.90
N THR A 146 13.27 16.99 38.53
CA THR A 146 14.06 17.85 39.41
C THR A 146 13.30 19.17 39.65
N GLU A 147 13.51 19.80 40.80
CA GLU A 147 12.78 21.02 41.22
C GLU A 147 12.87 22.15 40.18
N ILE A 148 14.03 22.29 39.51
CA ILE A 148 14.26 23.25 38.42
C ILE A 148 13.34 22.98 37.23
N ASP A 149 13.15 21.72 36.85
CA ASP A 149 12.35 21.37 35.68
C ASP A 149 10.85 21.47 35.98
N ARG A 150 10.43 21.20 37.22
CA ARG A 150 9.08 21.49 37.71
C ARG A 150 8.77 22.99 37.62
N LEU A 151 9.67 23.85 38.10
CA LEU A 151 9.50 25.30 38.05
C LEU A 151 9.45 25.84 36.61
N LYS A 152 10.30 25.33 35.71
CA LYS A 152 10.24 25.68 34.28
C LYS A 152 8.90 25.30 33.66
N LEU A 153 8.38 24.12 33.98
CA LEU A 153 7.09 23.63 33.49
C LEU A 153 5.94 24.54 33.97
N GLU A 154 5.95 24.90 35.25
CA GLU A 154 4.94 25.78 35.84
C GLU A 154 5.00 27.19 35.24
N LEU A 155 6.20 27.73 35.05
CA LEU A 155 6.41 29.00 34.36
C LEU A 155 5.87 28.98 32.92
N GLU A 156 6.08 27.88 32.19
CA GLU A 156 5.58 27.71 30.83
C GLU A 156 4.03 27.63 30.81
N LYS A 157 3.42 26.87 31.73
CA LYS A 157 1.96 26.80 31.91
C LYS A 157 1.38 28.18 32.19
N GLU A 158 1.98 28.93 33.12
CA GLU A 158 1.51 30.25 33.52
C GLU A 158 1.66 31.28 32.39
N LYS A 159 2.77 31.25 31.65
CA LYS A 159 2.96 32.09 30.45
C LYS A 159 1.90 31.80 29.38
N ALA A 160 1.55 30.53 29.17
CA ALA A 160 0.51 30.15 28.22
C ALA A 160 -0.87 30.66 28.65
N LEU A 161 -1.20 30.57 29.95
CA LEU A 161 -2.44 31.12 30.50
C LEU A 161 -2.53 32.65 30.35
N ARG A 162 -1.44 33.37 30.64
CA ARG A 162 -1.37 34.83 30.45
C ARG A 162 -1.58 35.21 28.99
N LYS A 163 -0.88 34.56 28.07
CA LYS A 163 -1.02 34.81 26.63
C LYS A 163 -2.46 34.57 26.15
N ARG A 164 -3.14 33.54 26.67
CA ARG A 164 -4.55 33.27 26.35
C ARG A 164 -5.47 34.39 26.87
N ARG A 165 -5.27 34.85 28.11
CA ARG A 165 -6.05 35.94 28.70
C ARG A 165 -5.86 37.26 27.94
N GLU A 166 -4.62 37.57 27.56
CA GLU A 166 -4.30 38.74 26.74
C GLU A 166 -5.03 38.71 25.40
N PHE A 167 -5.04 37.54 24.75
CA PHE A 167 -5.78 37.35 23.50
C PHE A 167 -7.30 37.51 23.68
N GLU A 168 -7.88 36.94 24.75
CA GLU A 168 -9.29 37.11 25.08
C GLU A 168 -9.67 38.60 25.27
N LEU A 169 -8.81 39.38 25.94
CA LEU A 169 -8.98 40.82 26.09
C LEU A 169 -8.90 41.57 24.75
N GLU A 170 -7.97 41.19 23.88
CA GLU A 170 -7.83 41.80 22.56
C GLU A 170 -9.07 41.55 21.68
N VAL A 171 -9.59 40.32 21.71
CA VAL A 171 -10.84 39.96 21.02
C VAL A 171 -12.01 40.78 21.58
N LEU A 172 -12.11 40.93 22.90
CA LEU A 172 -13.16 41.72 23.53
C LEU A 172 -13.12 43.19 23.08
N LYS A 173 -11.92 43.79 23.07
CA LYS A 173 -11.72 45.18 22.60
C LYS A 173 -12.15 45.35 21.14
N LYS A 174 -11.77 44.43 20.25
CA LYS A 174 -12.18 44.47 18.84
C LYS A 174 -13.70 44.35 18.69
N LYS A 175 -14.34 43.49 19.49
CA LYS A 175 -15.80 43.36 19.52
C LYS A 175 -16.49 44.66 19.93
N GLU A 176 -16.03 45.33 21.00
CA GLU A 176 -16.59 46.61 21.44
C GLU A 176 -16.46 47.72 20.38
N VAL A 177 -15.32 47.79 19.69
CA VAL A 177 -15.12 48.75 18.59
C VAL A 177 -16.11 48.47 17.46
N PHE A 178 -16.25 47.22 17.05
CA PHE A 178 -17.18 46.82 15.99
C PHE A 178 -18.65 47.14 16.37
N GLU A 179 -19.04 46.91 17.63
CA GLU A 179 -20.37 47.27 18.12
C GLU A 179 -20.62 48.79 18.12
N LYS A 180 -19.60 49.60 18.48
CA LYS A 180 -19.67 51.06 18.39
C LYS A 180 -19.82 51.51 16.94
N GLU A 181 -19.00 51.01 16.02
CA GLU A 181 -19.09 51.30 14.59
C GLU A 181 -20.47 50.96 14.01
N LEU A 182 -21.05 49.82 14.40
CA LEU A 182 -22.40 49.42 14.01
C LEU A 182 -23.48 50.36 14.56
N ARG A 183 -23.33 50.86 15.79
CA ARG A 183 -24.24 51.85 16.38
C ARG A 183 -24.18 53.20 15.67
N PHE A 184 -23.01 53.63 15.20
CA PHE A 184 -22.85 54.87 14.43
C PHE A 184 -23.29 54.76 12.97
N ARG A 185 -23.48 53.54 12.44
CA ARG A 185 -23.97 53.28 11.07
C ARG A 185 -25.50 53.19 10.96
N LYS A 186 -26.24 53.22 12.07
CA LYS A 186 -27.71 53.32 12.11
C LYS A 186 -28.13 54.75 12.37
#